data_AF-A0A087GPP0-F1
#
_entry.id   AF-A0A087GPP0-F1
#
_cell.length_a   1.000
_cell.length_b   1.000
_cell.length_c   1.000
_cell.angle_alpha   90.00
_cell.angle_beta   90.00
_cell.angle_gamma   90.00
#
_symmetry.space_group_name_H-M   'P 1'
#
loop_
_entity.id
_entity.type
_entity.pdbx_description
1 polymer ?
#
loop_
_entity_poly.entity_id
_entity_poly.type
_entity_poly.pdbx_seq_one_letter_code
_entity_poly.pdbx_strand_id
1 'polypeptide(L)'
;MKYGSVLFVVSCVIGFLILSHVKEVEGQKDLGCNMDVEAPGHCGNNGKSLCEEDLRKKLRKIPSAPKDIKVACNCTDRPHYIKGYPHYRVCDCRTDCPR
;
A
#
# COMPACT_ATOMS: atom_id res chain seq x y z
N MET A 1 -49.05 -1.01 26.73
CA MET A 1 -47.59 -0.78 26.76
C MET A 1 -46.86 -2.12 26.64
N LYS A 2 -46.61 -2.61 25.42
CA LYS A 2 -45.88 -3.89 25.17
C LYS A 2 -45.07 -3.88 23.87
N TYR A 3 -45.43 -3.01 22.91
CA TYR A 3 -44.78 -2.91 21.60
C TYR A 3 -43.57 -1.95 21.56
N GLY A 4 -43.47 -0.99 22.49
CA GLY A 4 -42.37 -0.02 22.50
C GLY A 4 -41.00 -0.67 22.78
N SER A 5 -40.97 -1.65 23.68
CA SER A 5 -39.78 -2.45 23.99
C SER A 5 -39.37 -3.36 22.83
N VAL A 6 -40.34 -3.92 22.09
CA VAL A 6 -40.06 -4.75 20.91
C VAL A 6 -39.47 -3.92 19.78
N LEU A 7 -40.05 -2.74 19.50
CA LEU A 7 -39.54 -1.83 18.47
C LEU A 7 -38.13 -1.31 18.80
N PHE A 8 -37.84 -1.06 20.07
CA PHE A 8 -36.51 -0.66 20.51
C PHE A 8 -35.47 -1.76 20.31
N VAL A 9 -35.79 -3.01 20.66
CA VAL A 9 -34.90 -4.17 20.45
C VAL A 9 -34.64 -4.40 18.97
N VAL A 10 -35.68 -4.29 18.12
CA VAL A 10 -35.53 -4.41 16.66
C VAL A 10 -34.62 -3.30 16.11
N SER A 11 -34.80 -2.06 16.57
CA SER A 11 -33.93 -0.94 16.17
C SER A 11 -32.48 -1.15 16.60
N CYS A 12 -32.24 -1.68 17.81
CA CYS A 12 -30.89 -1.99 18.28
C CYS A 12 -30.23 -3.09 17.44
N VAL A 13 -30.95 -4.17 17.13
CA VAL A 13 -30.43 -5.29 16.32
C VAL A 13 -30.08 -4.83 14.91
N ILE A 14 -30.91 -3.99 14.29
CA ILE A 14 -30.62 -3.41 12.97
C ILE A 14 -29.38 -2.50 13.04
N GLY A 15 -29.25 -1.68 14.09
CA GLY A 15 -28.05 -0.85 14.30
C GLY A 15 -26.76 -1.67 14.45
N PHE A 16 -26.79 -2.77 15.21
CA PHE A 16 -25.65 -3.67 15.33
C PHE A 16 -25.32 -4.38 14.02
N LEU A 17 -26.32 -4.79 13.23
CA LEU A 17 -26.09 -5.39 11.91
C LEU A 17 -25.44 -4.40 10.94
N ILE A 18 -25.85 -3.13 10.95
CA ILE A 18 -25.22 -2.07 10.16
C ILE A 18 -23.77 -1.83 10.63
N LEU A 19 -23.54 -1.78 11.94
CA LEU A 19 -22.19 -1.62 12.50
C LEU A 19 -21.29 -2.84 12.25
N SER A 20 -21.83 -4.05 12.26
CA SER A 20 -21.12 -5.29 11.91
C SER A 20 -20.75 -5.35 10.43
N HIS A 21 -21.62 -4.88 9.52
CA HIS A 21 -21.29 -4.75 8.10
C HIS A 21 -20.26 -3.64 7.81
N VAL A 22 -20.15 -2.63 8.69
CA VAL A 22 -19.13 -1.57 8.58
C VAL A 22 -17.79 -2.01 9.20
N LYS A 23 -17.73 -3.15 9.90
CA LYS A 23 -16.49 -3.71 10.46
C LYS A 23 -15.76 -4.66 9.52
N GLU A 24 -15.90 -4.47 8.21
CA GLU A 24 -15.11 -5.16 7.18
C GLU A 24 -14.37 -4.19 6.25
N VAL A 25 -13.99 -3.01 6.74
CA VAL A 25 -13.00 -2.12 6.09
C VAL A 25 -11.82 -1.77 6.99
N GLU A 26 -11.49 -2.64 7.95
CA GLU A 26 -10.11 -2.76 8.42
C GLU A 26 -9.28 -3.71 7.53
N GLY A 27 -9.74 -3.93 6.29
CA GLY A 27 -8.95 -4.55 5.25
C GLY A 27 -7.88 -3.58 4.74
N GLN A 28 -6.66 -3.75 5.24
CA GLN A 28 -5.41 -3.17 4.73
C GLN A 28 -5.14 -1.70 5.11
N LYS A 29 -5.11 -1.41 6.42
CA LYS A 29 -4.31 -0.29 6.94
C LYS A 29 -2.83 -0.65 6.83
N ASP A 30 -2.25 -0.34 5.68
CA ASP A 30 -0.98 0.37 5.52
C ASP A 30 -0.40 0.10 4.14
N LEU A 31 -0.08 1.20 3.46
CA LEU A 31 0.85 1.37 2.35
C LEU A 31 1.00 2.91 2.11
N GLY A 32 0.66 3.74 3.12
CA GLY A 32 0.22 5.14 3.00
C GLY A 32 1.27 6.16 2.57
N CYS A 33 2.50 5.74 2.30
CA CYS A 33 3.58 6.58 1.84
C CYS A 33 4.02 6.16 0.43
N ASN A 34 3.93 7.08 -0.53
CA ASN A 34 4.48 6.91 -1.87
C ASN A 34 5.98 7.23 -1.86
N MET A 35 6.76 6.37 -2.48
CA MET A 35 8.21 6.45 -2.64
C MET A 35 8.54 6.19 -4.11
N ASP A 36 8.62 7.25 -4.89
CA ASP A 36 9.05 7.16 -6.28
C ASP A 36 10.58 7.17 -6.36
N VAL A 37 11.14 6.15 -7.03
CA VAL A 37 12.58 6.02 -7.22
C VAL A 37 12.90 5.73 -8.68
N GLU A 38 13.73 6.56 -9.28
CA GLU A 38 14.34 6.24 -10.57
C GLU A 38 15.56 5.34 -10.36
N ALA A 39 15.63 4.25 -11.11
CA ALA A 39 16.73 3.31 -11.09
C ALA A 39 17.23 3.06 -12.53
N PRO A 40 18.53 2.79 -12.73
CA PRO A 40 19.05 2.42 -14.04
C PRO A 40 18.52 1.05 -14.49
N GLY A 41 18.42 0.86 -15.80
CA GLY A 41 17.95 -0.36 -16.45
C GLY A 41 16.48 -0.33 -16.83
N HIS A 42 15.94 -1.51 -17.10
CA HIS A 42 14.56 -1.73 -17.53
C HIS A 42 13.74 -2.47 -16.47
N CYS A 43 12.42 -2.39 -16.57
CA CYS A 43 11.56 -3.23 -15.74
C CYS A 43 11.65 -4.70 -16.18
N GLY A 44 11.41 -5.00 -17.45
CA GLY A 44 11.34 -6.39 -17.92
C GLY A 44 10.43 -7.25 -17.03
N ASN A 45 10.73 -8.54 -16.87
CA ASN A 45 9.89 -9.45 -16.07
C ASN A 45 10.10 -9.33 -14.55
N ASN A 46 11.28 -8.85 -14.12
CA ASN A 46 11.67 -8.87 -12.70
C ASN A 46 11.76 -7.46 -12.08
N GLY A 47 11.42 -6.42 -12.84
CA GLY A 47 11.61 -5.02 -12.46
C GLY A 47 10.88 -4.65 -11.18
N LYS A 48 9.65 -5.15 -11.03
CA LYS A 48 8.87 -4.98 -9.80
C LYS A 48 9.62 -5.50 -8.57
N SER A 49 10.08 -6.75 -8.60
CA SER A 49 10.78 -7.36 -7.48
C SER A 49 12.11 -6.64 -7.18
N LEU A 50 12.80 -6.16 -8.20
CA LEU A 50 14.02 -5.37 -8.02
C LEU A 50 13.71 -4.02 -7.36
N CYS A 51 12.66 -3.31 -7.78
CA CYS A 51 12.19 -2.07 -7.13
C CYS A 51 11.87 -2.29 -5.65
N GLU A 52 11.17 -3.38 -5.32
CA GLU A 52 10.83 -3.72 -3.94
C GLU A 52 12.09 -4.03 -3.11
N GLU A 53 13.06 -4.76 -3.67
CA GLU A 53 14.31 -5.08 -2.98
C GLU A 53 15.19 -3.83 -2.76
N ASP A 54 15.33 -2.98 -3.77
CA ASP A 54 16.09 -1.73 -3.70
C ASP A 54 15.51 -0.79 -2.63
N LEU A 55 14.18 -0.66 -2.58
CA LEU A 55 13.52 0.15 -1.56
C LEU A 55 13.65 -0.47 -0.17
N ARG A 56 13.49 -1.79 -0.02
CA ARG A 56 13.73 -2.48 1.27
C ARG A 56 15.17 -2.28 1.74
N LYS A 57 16.16 -2.34 0.84
CA LYS A 57 17.57 -2.04 1.16
C LYS A 57 17.75 -0.60 1.63
N LYS A 58 17.10 0.38 1.01
CA LYS A 58 17.11 1.78 1.47
C LYS A 58 16.48 1.92 2.86
N LEU A 59 15.30 1.35 3.07
CA LEU A 59 14.59 1.42 4.34
C LEU A 59 15.39 0.77 5.48
N ARG A 60 16.06 -0.36 5.24
CA ARG A 60 16.94 -1.01 6.22
C ARG A 60 18.11 -0.14 6.67
N LYS A 61 18.52 0.86 5.88
CA LYS A 61 19.57 1.82 6.28
C LYS A 61 19.04 2.92 7.20
N ILE A 62 17.72 3.06 7.32
CA ILE A 62 17.08 4.04 8.20
C ILE A 62 16.91 3.37 9.57
N PRO A 63 17.61 3.85 10.62
CA PRO A 63 17.59 3.20 11.94
C PRO A 63 16.20 3.19 12.59
N SER A 64 15.32 4.11 12.20
CA SER A 64 13.94 4.23 12.71
C SER A 64 12.91 3.46 11.88
N ALA A 65 13.28 2.83 10.76
CA ALA A 65 12.33 2.14 9.91
C ALA A 65 12.00 0.73 10.46
N PRO A 66 10.71 0.35 10.56
CA PRO A 66 10.32 -1.00 10.94
C PRO A 66 10.94 -2.06 10.01
N LYS A 67 11.43 -3.16 10.60
CA LYS A 67 12.03 -4.28 9.84
C LYS A 67 11.02 -5.00 8.94
N ASP A 68 9.74 -4.92 9.29
CA ASP A 68 8.62 -5.60 8.64
C ASP A 68 7.74 -4.63 7.83
N ILE A 69 8.30 -3.52 7.30
CA ILE A 69 7.57 -2.64 6.37
C ILE A 69 7.12 -3.45 5.16
N LYS A 70 5.82 -3.39 4.85
CA LYS A 70 5.29 -3.88 3.58
C LYS A 70 5.68 -2.90 2.50
N VAL A 71 6.21 -3.45 1.41
CA VAL A 71 6.59 -2.70 0.23
C VAL A 71 5.87 -3.34 -0.94
N ALA A 72 5.12 -2.53 -1.68
CA ALA A 72 4.52 -2.93 -2.95
C ALA A 72 4.90 -1.91 -4.00
N CYS A 73 5.54 -2.35 -5.08
CA CYS A 73 5.97 -1.45 -6.16
C CYS A 73 5.30 -1.78 -7.48
N ASN A 74 5.11 -0.75 -8.29
CA ASN A 74 4.96 -0.84 -9.72
C ASN A 74 6.27 -0.40 -10.39
N CYS A 75 6.54 -0.96 -11.56
CA CYS A 75 7.71 -0.63 -12.33
C CYS A 75 7.25 -0.17 -13.71
N THR A 76 7.69 1.02 -14.13
CA THR A 76 7.41 1.57 -15.45
C THR A 76 8.72 1.88 -16.16
N ASP A 77 8.90 1.38 -17.38
CA ASP A 77 10.05 1.75 -18.20
C ASP A 77 9.94 3.22 -18.62
N ARG A 78 10.98 4.02 -18.34
CA ARG A 78 11.01 5.40 -18.80
C ARG A 78 11.25 5.38 -20.32
N PRO A 79 10.41 6.07 -21.10
CA PRO A 79 10.61 6.11 -22.54
C PRO A 79 11.98 6.74 -22.85
N HIS A 80 12.75 6.02 -23.66
CA HIS A 80 14.13 6.36 -23.96
C HIS A 80 14.20 7.12 -25.27
N TYR A 81 14.37 8.44 -25.17
CA TYR A 81 14.35 9.33 -26.33
C TYR A 81 15.75 9.65 -26.87
N ILE A 82 16.81 9.37 -26.11
CA ILE A 82 18.17 9.83 -26.41
C ILE A 82 19.11 8.65 -26.60
N LYS A 83 19.49 8.39 -27.86
CA LYS A 83 20.43 7.34 -28.25
C LYS A 83 21.79 7.57 -27.56
N GLY A 84 22.25 6.59 -26.77
CA GLY A 84 23.53 6.65 -26.05
C GLY A 84 23.44 6.93 -24.55
N TYR A 85 22.27 7.29 -24.02
CA TYR A 85 22.06 7.40 -22.58
C TYR A 85 21.66 6.04 -21.98
N PRO A 86 21.98 5.74 -20.71
CA PRO A 86 21.49 4.55 -20.06
C PRO A 86 19.95 4.60 -19.95
N HIS A 87 19.32 3.43 -20.08
CA HIS A 87 17.88 3.29 -19.83
C HIS A 87 17.60 3.43 -18.33
N TYR A 88 16.42 3.95 -18.00
CA TYR A 88 15.96 4.10 -16.63
C TYR A 88 14.56 3.49 -16.50
N ARG A 89 14.32 2.92 -15.32
CA ARG A 89 13.02 2.47 -14.85
C ARG A 89 12.57 3.35 -13.70
N VAL A 90 11.26 3.58 -13.64
CA VAL A 90 10.59 4.29 -12.56
C VAL A 90 9.95 3.24 -11.65
N CYS A 91 10.36 3.23 -10.39
CA CYS A 91 9.77 2.42 -9.34
C CYS A 91 8.77 3.29 -8.57
N ASP A 92 7.47 3.11 -8.79
CA ASP A 92 6.42 3.72 -7.98
C ASP A 92 6.10 2.74 -6.86
N CYS A 93 6.61 3.02 -5.67
CA CYS A 93 6.46 2.14 -4.53
C CYS A 93 5.55 2.75 -3.48
N ARG A 94 4.73 1.90 -2.88
CA ARG A 94 3.95 2.22 -1.69
C ARG A 94 4.53 1.44 -0.51
N THR A 95 4.61 2.09 0.64
CA THR A 95 5.11 1.48 1.89
C THR A 95 4.28 1.88 3.09
N ASP A 96 4.34 1.09 4.16
CA ASP A 96 3.90 1.58 5.47
C ASP A 96 4.63 2.89 5.79
N CYS A 97 3.91 3.89 6.28
CA CYS A 97 4.57 5.13 6.70
C CYS A 97 5.35 4.89 7.99
N PRO A 98 6.63 5.30 8.10
CA PRO A 98 7.32 5.26 9.37
C PRO A 98 6.57 6.16 10.36
N ARG A 99 6.17 5.57 11.50
CA ARG A 99 5.36 6.21 12.53
C ARG A 99 6.18 7.16 13.39
#